data_AF-Q47AN5-F1
#
_entry.id   AF-Q47AN5-F1
#
_cell.length_a   1.000
_cell.length_b   1.000
_cell.length_c   1.000
_cell.angle_alpha   90.00
_cell.angle_beta   90.00
_cell.angle_gamma   90.00
#
_symmetry.space_group_name_H-M   'P 1'
#
loop_
_entity.id
_entity.type
_entity.pdbx_description
1 polymer ?
#
loop_
_entity_poly.entity_id
_entity_poly.type
_entity_poly.pdbx_seq_one_letter_code
_entity_poly.pdbx_strand_id
1 'polypeptide(L)'
;MIKKILACCLLYAALPAQSAMTYTINPASSYVSSLAPVWTFAYSEYYASLPGEPAIPPTNYWQLNWQPVRYALSGSFEAEIIYSPYNPAIRRLQLSNFNLSTDAPSYAGFGLPLQLSLSNNGELYMSSVACYQDFFDIPLGNNWSCSGGNLGMVRVDSGSLNGSGIELAGGDSWQLPIISPLFASPSMPPPVTDYSPAYGSFGYVIQATTIPEPGTDLLILGSLGLCGLLTRRRRATGLQKTSQ
;
A
#
# COMPACT_ATOMS: atom_id res chain seq x y z
N MET A 1 -8.39 56.99 -34.58
CA MET A 1 -9.33 55.96 -34.09
C MET A 1 -8.51 54.83 -33.46
N ILE A 2 -8.39 54.82 -32.14
CA ILE A 2 -7.60 53.83 -31.40
C ILE A 2 -8.57 52.77 -30.86
N LYS A 3 -8.50 51.55 -31.43
CA LYS A 3 -9.21 50.38 -30.93
C LYS A 3 -8.46 49.87 -29.69
N LYS A 4 -9.04 50.06 -28.50
CA LYS A 4 -8.63 49.34 -27.28
C LYS A 4 -9.41 48.03 -27.22
N ILE A 5 -8.72 46.92 -27.48
CA ILE A 5 -9.24 45.57 -27.23
C ILE A 5 -9.01 45.28 -25.75
N LEU A 6 -10.12 45.15 -25.02
CA LEU A 6 -10.16 44.78 -23.61
C LEU A 6 -9.92 43.26 -23.54
N ALA A 7 -8.70 42.84 -23.22
CA ALA A 7 -8.39 41.44 -22.91
C ALA A 7 -8.94 41.16 -21.50
N CYS A 8 -10.10 40.49 -21.45
CA CYS A 8 -10.66 39.96 -20.22
C CYS A 8 -9.86 38.70 -19.85
N CYS A 9 -8.84 38.87 -19.00
CA CYS A 9 -8.12 37.76 -18.38
C CYS A 9 -9.09 37.04 -17.43
N LEU A 10 -9.61 35.90 -17.89
CA LEU A 10 -10.19 34.86 -17.05
C LEU A 10 -9.10 34.35 -16.09
N LEU A 11 -9.05 34.94 -14.90
CA LEU A 11 -8.34 34.41 -13.74
C LEU A 11 -9.10 33.15 -13.26
N TYR A 12 -8.83 32.02 -13.91
CA TYR A 12 -9.03 30.74 -13.26
C TYR A 12 -8.01 30.67 -12.13
N ALA A 13 -8.45 30.88 -10.88
CA ALA A 13 -7.65 30.60 -9.71
C ALA A 13 -7.38 29.08 -9.71
N ALA A 14 -6.24 28.66 -10.24
CA ALA A 14 -5.72 27.32 -10.01
C ALA A 14 -5.54 27.20 -8.49
N LEU A 15 -6.38 26.39 -7.85
CA LEU A 15 -6.15 25.95 -6.49
C LEU A 15 -4.72 25.38 -6.44
N PRO A 16 -3.87 25.77 -5.48
CA PRO A 16 -2.51 25.27 -5.42
C PRO A 16 -2.58 23.74 -5.30
N ALA A 17 -1.95 23.04 -6.25
CA ALA A 17 -1.71 21.61 -6.12
C ALA A 17 -0.95 21.39 -4.81
N GLN A 18 -1.56 20.64 -3.88
CA GLN A 18 -0.92 20.34 -2.63
C GLN A 18 0.25 19.40 -2.92
N SER A 19 1.47 19.80 -2.56
CA SER A 19 2.67 19.01 -2.83
C SER A 19 2.52 17.61 -2.21
N ALA A 20 2.90 16.58 -2.96
CA ALA A 20 2.89 15.21 -2.51
C ALA A 20 3.72 15.05 -1.23
N MET A 21 3.14 14.41 -0.21
CA MET A 21 3.81 14.16 1.06
C MET A 21 4.41 12.76 1.07
N THR A 22 5.66 12.62 1.53
CA THR A 22 6.29 11.31 1.70
C THR A 22 5.89 10.69 3.04
N TYR A 23 5.34 9.47 2.97
CA TYR A 23 4.98 8.64 4.12
C TYR A 23 5.97 7.50 4.27
N THR A 24 6.40 7.24 5.51
CA THR A 24 7.22 6.07 5.87
C THR A 24 6.39 5.07 6.64
N ILE A 25 6.43 3.82 6.19
CA ILE A 25 5.71 2.69 6.79
C ILE A 25 6.41 2.27 8.07
N ASN A 26 5.66 2.13 9.16
CA ASN A 26 6.16 1.58 10.41
C ASN A 26 6.20 0.04 10.33
N PRO A 27 7.39 -0.59 10.28
CA PRO A 27 7.50 -2.05 10.17
C PRO A 27 7.04 -2.82 11.41
N ALA A 28 6.91 -2.16 12.56
CA ALA A 28 6.45 -2.80 13.80
C ALA A 28 4.94 -3.05 13.80
N SER A 29 4.17 -2.30 13.02
CA SER A 29 2.70 -2.37 12.98
C SER A 29 2.13 -2.59 11.59
N SER A 30 2.98 -2.66 10.56
CA SER A 30 2.57 -2.91 9.18
C SER A 30 2.99 -4.30 8.72
N TYR A 31 2.11 -4.98 8.00
CA TYR A 31 2.37 -6.31 7.48
C TYR A 31 1.55 -6.61 6.23
N VAL A 32 2.02 -7.58 5.46
CA VAL A 32 1.25 -8.29 4.44
C VAL A 32 0.89 -9.64 5.01
N SER A 33 -0.35 -10.08 4.90
CA SER A 33 -0.77 -11.44 5.22
C SER A 33 -1.05 -12.22 3.95
N SER A 34 -0.55 -13.44 3.81
CA SER A 34 -0.89 -14.33 2.70
C SER A 34 -1.02 -15.76 3.20
N LEU A 35 -1.64 -16.63 2.40
CA LEU A 35 -1.80 -18.04 2.73
C LEU A 35 -0.48 -18.77 2.48
N ALA A 36 0.03 -19.45 3.50
CA ALA A 36 1.16 -20.35 3.41
C ALA A 36 0.68 -21.81 3.47
N PRO A 37 1.28 -22.71 2.68
CA PRO A 37 0.95 -24.12 2.73
C PRO A 37 1.61 -24.78 3.94
N VAL A 38 0.81 -25.55 4.68
CA VAL A 38 1.27 -26.35 5.82
C VAL A 38 0.78 -27.77 5.63
N TRP A 39 1.71 -28.70 5.41
CA TRP A 39 1.41 -30.13 5.39
C TRP A 39 1.31 -30.65 6.81
N THR A 40 0.17 -31.22 7.16
CA THR A 40 -0.06 -31.87 8.45
C THR A 40 -0.32 -33.35 8.24
N PHE A 41 0.16 -34.17 9.17
CA PHE A 41 -0.19 -35.59 9.19
C PHE A 41 -1.71 -35.75 9.34
N ALA A 42 -2.32 -36.59 8.50
CA ALA A 42 -3.75 -36.86 8.54
C ALA A 42 -4.03 -38.19 9.27
N TYR A 43 -3.56 -39.30 8.71
CA TYR A 43 -3.73 -40.66 9.26
C TYR A 43 -2.76 -41.66 8.64
N SER A 44 -2.71 -42.88 9.18
CA SER A 44 -1.97 -44.01 8.60
C SER A 44 -2.93 -45.15 8.25
N GLU A 45 -2.72 -45.77 7.09
CA GLU A 45 -3.39 -47.03 6.73
C GLU A 45 -2.45 -48.22 6.99
N TYR A 46 -3.02 -49.27 7.57
CA TYR A 46 -2.34 -50.51 7.87
C TYR A 46 -2.96 -51.63 7.06
N TYR A 47 -2.12 -52.43 6.41
CA TYR A 47 -2.53 -53.62 5.69
C TYR A 47 -2.06 -54.85 6.47
N ALA A 48 -2.97 -55.81 6.67
CA ALA A 48 -2.61 -57.07 7.33
C ALA A 48 -1.68 -57.87 6.42
N SER A 49 -0.53 -58.33 6.94
CA SER A 49 0.35 -59.28 6.27
C SER A 49 -0.07 -60.71 6.55
N LEU A 50 0.09 -61.61 5.58
CA LEU A 50 -0.15 -63.04 5.78
C LEU A 50 0.90 -63.65 6.72
N PRO A 51 0.59 -64.76 7.42
CA PRO A 51 1.57 -65.44 8.26
C PRO A 51 2.80 -65.88 7.45
N GLY A 52 4.00 -65.46 7.90
CA GLY A 52 5.27 -65.76 7.24
C GLY A 52 5.70 -64.74 6.18
N GLU A 53 4.89 -63.73 5.89
CA GLU A 53 5.28 -62.61 5.03
C GLU A 53 5.85 -61.44 5.85
N PRO A 54 6.75 -60.63 5.27
CA PRO A 54 7.21 -59.40 5.89
C PRO A 54 6.04 -58.44 6.13
N ALA A 55 6.06 -57.76 7.27
CA ALA A 55 5.05 -56.75 7.59
C ALA A 55 5.08 -55.63 6.53
N ILE A 56 3.90 -55.27 6.02
CA ILE A 56 3.75 -54.13 5.10
C ILE A 56 3.87 -52.86 5.95
N PRO A 57 4.82 -51.95 5.67
CA PRO A 57 4.92 -50.70 6.40
C PRO A 57 3.64 -49.86 6.18
N PRO A 58 3.18 -49.10 7.20
CA PRO A 58 1.98 -48.28 7.07
C PRO A 58 2.15 -47.21 6.00
N THR A 59 1.07 -46.96 5.26
CA THR A 59 0.98 -45.83 4.34
C THR A 59 0.53 -44.61 5.13
N ASN A 60 1.39 -43.59 5.21
CA ASN A 60 1.05 -42.32 5.86
C ASN A 60 0.38 -41.39 4.86
N TYR A 61 -0.67 -40.71 5.29
CA TYR A 61 -1.40 -39.72 4.52
C TYR A 61 -1.17 -38.33 5.11
N TRP A 62 -0.92 -37.38 4.22
CA TRP A 62 -0.70 -35.97 4.55
C TRP A 62 -1.81 -35.12 3.96
N GLN A 63 -2.21 -34.09 4.69
CA GLN A 63 -3.19 -33.11 4.30
C GLN A 63 -2.52 -31.75 4.14
N LEU A 64 -2.76 -31.10 3.00
CA LEU A 64 -2.38 -29.71 2.78
C LEU A 64 -3.42 -28.77 3.40
N ASN A 65 -2.96 -27.93 4.33
CA ASN A 65 -3.75 -26.86 4.91
C ASN A 65 -3.16 -25.50 4.53
N TRP A 66 -4.01 -24.50 4.36
CA TRP A 66 -3.59 -23.12 4.08
C TRP A 66 -3.80 -22.28 5.32
N GLN A 67 -2.74 -21.63 5.80
CA GLN A 67 -2.78 -20.82 7.01
C GLN A 67 -2.35 -19.39 6.71
N PRO A 68 -3.00 -18.38 7.28
CA PRO A 68 -2.58 -17.00 7.12
C PRO A 68 -1.25 -16.78 7.87
N VAL A 69 -0.23 -16.34 7.14
CA VAL A 69 1.07 -15.95 7.68
C VAL A 69 1.27 -14.47 7.42
N ARG A 70 1.84 -13.77 8.42
CA ARG A 70 2.17 -12.35 8.32
C ARG A 70 3.65 -12.20 7.95
N TYR A 71 3.89 -11.31 7.01
CA TYR A 71 5.20 -10.92 6.51
C TYR A 71 5.39 -9.44 6.82
N ALA A 72 6.59 -9.08 7.28
CA ALA A 72 6.90 -7.69 7.59
C ALA A 72 6.74 -6.82 6.34
N LEU A 73 6.28 -5.59 6.53
CA LEU A 73 6.15 -4.59 5.48
C LEU A 73 6.83 -3.31 5.93
N SER A 74 7.72 -2.79 5.10
CA SER A 74 8.46 -1.56 5.35
C SER A 74 8.60 -0.76 4.06
N GLY A 75 9.14 0.46 4.19
CA GLY A 75 9.43 1.32 3.04
C GLY A 75 8.68 2.64 3.09
N SER A 76 8.46 3.23 1.92
CA SER A 76 7.85 4.54 1.79
C SER A 76 7.00 4.65 0.52
N PHE A 77 6.12 5.63 0.51
CA PHE A 77 5.36 6.05 -0.66
C PHE A 77 5.03 7.53 -0.54
N GLU A 78 4.69 8.15 -1.66
CA GLU A 78 4.17 9.51 -1.69
C GLU A 78 2.65 9.48 -1.75
N ALA A 79 2.00 10.47 -1.13
CA ALA A 79 0.56 10.63 -1.20
C ALA A 79 0.19 12.09 -1.48
N GLU A 80 -0.76 12.28 -2.41
CA GLU A 80 -1.27 13.57 -2.84
C GLU A 80 -2.80 13.57 -2.78
N ILE A 81 -3.39 14.66 -2.30
CA ILE A 81 -4.85 14.86 -2.38
C ILE A 81 -5.16 15.50 -3.72
N ILE A 82 -5.86 14.76 -4.57
CA ILE A 82 -6.38 15.26 -5.85
C ILE A 82 -7.86 15.57 -5.73
N TYR A 83 -8.30 16.64 -6.37
CA TYR A 83 -9.69 17.07 -6.41
C TYR A 83 -10.32 16.67 -7.73
N SER A 84 -11.58 16.26 -7.69
CA SER A 84 -12.30 15.95 -8.93
C SER A 84 -12.39 17.20 -9.80
N PRO A 85 -12.13 17.08 -11.11
CA PRO A 85 -12.27 18.20 -12.06
C PRO A 85 -13.75 18.60 -12.26
N TYR A 86 -14.70 17.74 -11.86
CA TYR A 86 -16.14 17.94 -12.07
C TYR A 86 -16.88 18.35 -10.79
N ASN A 87 -16.41 17.92 -9.62
CA ASN A 87 -17.01 18.28 -8.34
C ASN A 87 -15.94 18.46 -7.24
N PRO A 88 -15.64 19.70 -6.82
CA PRO A 88 -14.57 19.96 -5.84
C PRO A 88 -14.86 19.40 -4.44
N ALA A 89 -16.09 18.98 -4.14
CA ALA A 89 -16.42 18.28 -2.89
C ALA A 89 -15.95 16.81 -2.88
N ILE A 90 -15.57 16.28 -4.05
CA ILE A 90 -15.07 14.92 -4.22
C ILE A 90 -13.55 14.98 -4.37
N ARG A 91 -12.86 14.18 -3.59
CA ARG A 91 -11.40 14.11 -3.55
C ARG A 91 -10.93 12.67 -3.40
N ARG A 92 -9.74 12.40 -3.92
CA ARG A 92 -9.04 11.12 -3.78
C ARG A 92 -7.68 11.36 -3.15
N LEU A 93 -7.20 10.36 -2.43
CA LEU A 93 -5.80 10.23 -2.06
C LEU A 93 -5.11 9.40 -3.15
N GLN A 94 -4.24 10.01 -3.93
CA GLN A 94 -3.40 9.35 -4.90
C GLN A 94 -2.10 8.91 -4.23
N LEU A 95 -1.72 7.64 -4.40
CA LEU A 95 -0.48 7.07 -3.91
C LEU A 95 0.49 6.85 -5.09
N SER A 96 1.76 7.18 -4.88
CA SER A 96 2.79 7.12 -5.91
C SER A 96 4.18 6.84 -5.31
N ASN A 97 5.20 6.71 -6.18
CA ASN A 97 6.61 6.59 -5.79
C ASN A 97 6.86 5.53 -4.70
N PHE A 98 6.26 4.36 -4.90
CA PHE A 98 6.36 3.23 -3.99
C PHE A 98 7.78 2.69 -3.92
N ASN A 99 8.36 2.72 -2.72
CA ASN A 99 9.59 2.03 -2.37
C ASN A 99 9.26 1.07 -1.23
N LEU A 100 8.63 -0.06 -1.57
CA LEU A 100 8.12 -1.04 -0.60
C LEU A 100 9.09 -2.22 -0.48
N SER A 101 9.25 -2.73 0.73
CA SER A 101 10.01 -3.94 1.02
C SER A 101 9.19 -4.86 1.91
N THR A 102 9.03 -6.12 1.48
CA THR A 102 8.31 -7.15 2.21
C THR A 102 8.91 -8.52 1.93
N ASP A 103 8.82 -9.41 2.92
CA ASP A 103 9.18 -10.83 2.81
C ASP A 103 8.01 -11.68 2.30
N ALA A 104 6.90 -11.06 1.93
CA ALA A 104 5.76 -11.79 1.38
C ALA A 104 6.16 -12.51 0.08
N PRO A 105 5.70 -13.76 -0.11
CA PRO A 105 6.03 -14.51 -1.30
C PRO A 105 5.42 -13.86 -2.55
N SER A 106 6.11 -13.95 -3.69
CA SER A 106 5.70 -13.29 -4.93
C SER A 106 4.32 -13.72 -5.43
N TYR A 107 3.90 -14.97 -5.14
CA TYR A 107 2.56 -15.46 -5.49
C TYR A 107 1.43 -14.69 -4.79
N ALA A 108 1.72 -14.00 -3.67
CA ALA A 108 0.71 -13.18 -2.99
C ALA A 108 0.26 -12.01 -3.86
N GLY A 109 1.08 -11.55 -4.81
CA GLY A 109 0.72 -10.47 -5.73
C GLY A 109 0.44 -9.13 -5.02
N PHE A 110 1.02 -8.91 -3.84
CA PHE A 110 0.78 -7.73 -3.02
C PHE A 110 1.14 -6.42 -3.76
N GLY A 111 0.24 -5.44 -3.63
CA GLY A 111 0.47 -4.07 -4.09
C GLY A 111 -0.52 -3.10 -3.45
N LEU A 112 -0.12 -1.84 -3.31
CA LEU A 112 -0.97 -0.78 -2.77
C LEU A 112 -1.94 -0.22 -3.81
N PRO A 113 -3.11 0.29 -3.39
CA PRO A 113 -4.02 0.92 -4.32
C PRO A 113 -3.38 2.24 -4.79
N LEU A 114 -3.50 2.54 -6.09
CA LEU A 114 -2.96 3.79 -6.63
C LEU A 114 -3.79 5.01 -6.21
N GLN A 115 -5.08 4.79 -5.92
CA GLN A 115 -6.01 5.85 -5.53
C GLN A 115 -7.04 5.29 -4.56
N LEU A 116 -7.43 6.12 -3.58
CA LEU A 116 -8.49 5.87 -2.63
C LEU A 116 -9.44 7.07 -2.61
N SER A 117 -10.75 6.86 -2.53
CA SER A 117 -11.67 7.94 -2.18
C SER A 117 -11.33 8.47 -0.81
N LEU A 118 -11.43 9.79 -0.64
CA LEU A 118 -11.16 10.47 0.62
C LEU A 118 -12.41 11.25 1.06
N SER A 119 -13.03 10.80 2.14
CA SER A 119 -14.20 11.47 2.73
C SER A 119 -13.80 12.79 3.42
N ASN A 120 -14.78 13.63 3.73
CA ASN A 120 -14.55 14.87 4.47
C ASN A 120 -14.01 14.62 5.89
N ASN A 121 -14.30 13.46 6.46
CA ASN A 121 -13.86 13.06 7.80
C ASN A 121 -12.47 12.39 7.81
N GLY A 122 -11.81 12.32 6.65
CA GLY A 122 -10.50 11.67 6.53
C GLY A 122 -10.59 10.16 6.32
N GLU A 123 -11.76 9.58 6.08
CA GLU A 123 -11.87 8.15 5.79
C GLU A 123 -11.40 7.86 4.37
N LEU A 124 -10.66 6.76 4.23
CA LEU A 124 -10.16 6.26 2.97
C LEU A 124 -10.95 5.02 2.58
N TYR A 125 -11.32 4.92 1.31
CA TYR A 125 -12.01 3.75 0.80
C TYR A 125 -11.69 3.50 -0.67
N MET A 126 -11.56 2.24 -1.06
CA MET A 126 -11.51 1.79 -2.44
C MET A 126 -12.17 0.41 -2.52
N SER A 127 -12.89 0.16 -3.60
CA SER A 127 -13.42 -1.16 -3.87
C SER A 127 -13.32 -1.48 -5.35
N SER A 128 -12.89 -2.69 -5.69
CA SER A 128 -12.92 -3.19 -7.07
C SER A 128 -14.23 -3.90 -7.39
N VAL A 129 -15.20 -3.86 -6.46
CA VAL A 129 -16.58 -4.30 -6.72
C VAL A 129 -17.07 -3.52 -7.93
N ALA A 130 -17.54 -4.25 -8.96
CA ALA A 130 -18.32 -3.67 -10.04
C ALA A 130 -19.37 -2.74 -9.45
N CYS A 131 -19.54 -1.57 -10.04
CA CYS A 131 -20.38 -0.47 -9.54
C CYS A 131 -19.80 0.41 -8.43
N TYR A 132 -18.61 0.11 -7.89
CA TYR A 132 -17.96 1.08 -7.03
C TYR A 132 -17.63 2.34 -7.83
N GLN A 133 -18.27 3.44 -7.44
CA GLN A 133 -18.04 4.75 -7.98
C GLN A 133 -18.05 5.75 -6.84
N ASP A 134 -17.05 6.60 -6.83
CA ASP A 134 -16.97 7.77 -5.97
C ASP A 134 -17.25 9.07 -6.76
N PHE A 135 -17.68 8.92 -8.01
CA PHE A 135 -18.01 10.00 -8.96
C PHE A 135 -16.86 10.98 -9.23
N PHE A 136 -15.62 10.60 -8.95
CA PHE A 136 -14.46 11.49 -9.13
C PHE A 136 -14.26 11.92 -10.59
N ASP A 137 -14.34 10.98 -11.53
CA ASP A 137 -14.10 11.22 -12.97
C ASP A 137 -15.40 11.40 -13.78
N ILE A 138 -16.53 11.65 -13.12
CA ILE A 138 -17.86 11.68 -13.75
C ILE A 138 -18.42 13.12 -13.73
N PRO A 139 -18.81 13.68 -14.90
CA PRO A 139 -19.51 14.96 -14.96
C PRO A 139 -20.84 14.93 -14.18
N LEU A 140 -21.17 16.04 -13.53
CA LEU A 140 -22.44 16.18 -12.80
C LEU A 140 -23.64 15.85 -13.71
N GLY A 141 -24.50 14.95 -13.25
CA GLY A 141 -25.73 14.54 -13.95
C GLY A 141 -25.56 13.39 -14.95
N ASN A 142 -24.35 12.87 -15.14
CA ASN A 142 -24.12 11.74 -16.04
C ASN A 142 -23.90 10.44 -15.24
N ASN A 143 -25.00 9.80 -14.84
CA ASN A 143 -24.90 8.53 -14.11
C ASN A 143 -25.00 7.36 -15.08
N TRP A 144 -23.99 6.50 -15.10
CA TRP A 144 -24.07 5.22 -15.80
C TRP A 144 -24.62 4.14 -14.85
N SER A 145 -25.46 3.25 -15.36
CA SER A 145 -25.91 2.09 -14.61
C SER A 145 -24.91 0.96 -14.78
N CYS A 146 -24.39 0.45 -13.67
CA CYS A 146 -23.59 -0.78 -13.68
C CYS A 146 -24.54 -1.98 -13.56
N SER A 147 -24.95 -2.56 -14.69
CA SER A 147 -25.61 -3.86 -14.72
C SER A 147 -24.57 -4.92 -15.07
N GLY A 148 -23.92 -5.48 -14.06
CA GLY A 148 -22.94 -6.56 -14.24
C GLY A 148 -22.60 -7.19 -12.89
N GLY A 149 -22.59 -8.52 -12.83
CA GLY A 149 -22.06 -9.25 -11.68
C GLY A 149 -20.53 -9.18 -11.66
N ASN A 150 -19.94 -9.28 -10.47
CA ASN A 150 -18.50 -9.49 -10.35
C ASN A 150 -18.17 -10.95 -10.63
N LEU A 151 -17.42 -11.21 -11.70
CA LEU A 151 -16.83 -12.51 -11.99
C LEU A 151 -15.33 -12.41 -11.70
N GLY A 152 -14.95 -12.42 -10.43
CA GLY A 152 -13.53 -12.38 -10.06
C GLY A 152 -13.24 -11.88 -8.66
N MET A 153 -11.94 -11.71 -8.41
CA MET A 153 -11.40 -11.23 -7.14
C MET A 153 -11.86 -9.80 -6.90
N VAL A 154 -12.46 -9.58 -5.74
CA VAL A 154 -12.79 -8.25 -5.26
C VAL A 154 -11.71 -7.84 -4.27
N ARG A 155 -11.16 -6.66 -4.48
CA ARG A 155 -10.28 -5.97 -3.55
C ARG A 155 -11.10 -4.89 -2.84
N VAL A 156 -10.94 -4.82 -1.52
CA VAL A 156 -11.48 -3.72 -0.72
C VAL A 156 -10.36 -3.17 0.13
N ASP A 157 -10.20 -1.84 0.12
CA ASP A 157 -9.25 -1.12 0.93
C ASP A 157 -10.02 -0.06 1.72
N SER A 158 -9.68 0.08 3.00
CA SER A 158 -10.33 1.02 3.90
C SER A 158 -9.32 1.54 4.91
N GLY A 159 -9.53 2.75 5.40
CA GLY A 159 -8.54 3.36 6.28
C GLY A 159 -8.91 4.75 6.71
N SER A 160 -7.91 5.46 7.25
CA SER A 160 -8.03 6.84 7.65
C SER A 160 -6.76 7.63 7.35
N LEU A 161 -6.95 8.91 7.09
CA LEU A 161 -5.93 9.93 6.96
C LEU A 161 -6.12 10.93 8.11
N ASN A 162 -5.18 10.93 9.06
CA ASN A 162 -5.14 11.84 10.19
C ASN A 162 -3.90 12.73 10.09
N GLY A 163 -4.00 13.82 9.30
CA GLY A 163 -2.99 14.88 9.20
C GLY A 163 -1.61 14.40 8.75
N SER A 164 -0.84 13.84 9.67
CA SER A 164 0.50 13.26 9.46
C SER A 164 0.52 11.73 9.37
N GLY A 165 -0.60 11.04 9.62
CA GLY A 165 -0.69 9.58 9.63
C GLY A 165 -1.66 9.02 8.59
N ILE A 166 -1.28 7.91 7.96
CA ILE A 166 -2.15 7.07 7.14
C ILE A 166 -2.24 5.69 7.81
N GLU A 167 -3.47 5.27 8.07
CA GLU A 167 -3.79 3.89 8.42
C GLU A 167 -4.59 3.29 7.28
N LEU A 168 -4.12 2.18 6.72
CA LEU A 168 -4.76 1.54 5.58
C LEU A 168 -4.77 0.03 5.78
N ALA A 169 -5.93 -0.58 5.65
CA ALA A 169 -6.10 -2.02 5.64
C ALA A 169 -6.85 -2.41 4.37
N GLY A 170 -6.41 -3.48 3.74
CA GLY A 170 -7.08 -3.96 2.55
C GLY A 170 -6.60 -5.34 2.17
N GLY A 171 -7.11 -5.82 1.06
CA GLY A 171 -6.80 -7.14 0.56
C GLY A 171 -7.84 -7.63 -0.40
N ASP A 172 -7.58 -8.82 -0.92
CA ASP A 172 -8.57 -9.54 -1.69
C ASP A 172 -9.56 -10.24 -0.75
N SER A 173 -10.84 -10.16 -1.09
CA SER A 173 -11.89 -10.92 -0.41
C SER A 173 -12.16 -12.19 -1.21
N TRP A 174 -11.34 -13.23 -1.03
CA TRP A 174 -11.82 -14.59 -1.29
C TRP A 174 -12.62 -15.09 -0.09
N GLN A 175 -13.82 -15.62 -0.36
CA GLN A 175 -14.24 -16.84 0.31
C GLN A 175 -13.22 -17.87 -0.14
N LEU A 176 -12.32 -18.33 0.74
CA LEU A 176 -11.32 -19.37 0.46
C LEU A 176 -11.88 -20.32 -0.62
N PRO A 177 -11.19 -20.58 -1.74
CA PRO A 177 -11.60 -21.71 -2.56
C PRO A 177 -11.76 -22.87 -1.58
N ILE A 178 -12.84 -23.64 -1.71
CA ILE A 178 -12.98 -24.89 -0.98
C ILE A 178 -11.85 -25.77 -1.53
N ILE A 179 -10.64 -25.55 -1.02
CA ILE A 179 -9.46 -26.32 -1.32
C ILE A 179 -9.75 -27.60 -0.58
N SER A 180 -10.37 -28.53 -1.29
CA SER A 180 -10.52 -29.88 -0.79
C SER A 180 -9.12 -30.32 -0.37
N PRO A 181 -8.95 -30.85 0.85
CA PRO A 181 -7.65 -31.30 1.31
C PRO A 181 -7.07 -32.25 0.28
N LEU A 182 -5.97 -31.85 -0.35
CA LEU A 182 -5.23 -32.72 -1.24
C LEU A 182 -4.54 -33.75 -0.35
N PHE A 183 -5.03 -34.99 -0.41
CA PHE A 183 -4.36 -36.11 0.21
C PHE A 183 -3.24 -36.58 -0.71
N ALA A 184 -2.03 -36.59 -0.19
CA ALA A 184 -0.91 -37.21 -0.86
C ALA A 184 -0.47 -38.45 -0.08
N SER A 185 -0.26 -39.54 -0.81
CA SER A 185 0.34 -40.77 -0.31
C SER A 185 1.82 -40.80 -0.70
N PRO A 186 2.68 -40.26 0.19
CA PRO A 186 3.94 -40.93 0.48
C PRO A 186 4.21 -41.01 2.00
N SER A 187 5.25 -41.76 2.37
CA SER A 187 5.81 -41.79 3.73
C SER A 187 6.24 -40.41 4.28
N MET A 188 6.33 -39.39 3.42
CA MET A 188 6.67 -37.99 3.73
C MET A 188 5.72 -37.04 2.98
N PRO A 189 5.52 -35.79 3.46
CA PRO A 189 4.71 -34.82 2.72
C PRO A 189 5.31 -34.54 1.33
N PRO A 190 4.48 -34.18 0.33
CA PRO A 190 4.97 -33.84 -1.01
C PRO A 190 6.04 -32.75 -0.98
N PRO A 191 7.13 -32.90 -1.75
CA PRO A 191 8.21 -31.92 -1.79
C PRO A 191 7.85 -30.62 -2.53
N VAL A 192 6.78 -30.64 -3.34
CA VAL A 192 6.30 -29.48 -4.11
C VAL A 192 4.84 -29.24 -3.76
N THR A 193 4.54 -28.01 -3.37
CA THR A 193 3.15 -27.56 -3.18
C THR A 193 2.74 -26.72 -4.39
N ASP A 194 1.56 -27.02 -4.93
CA ASP A 194 0.93 -26.16 -5.93
C ASP A 194 0.38 -24.91 -5.24
N TYR A 195 0.91 -23.74 -5.60
CA TYR A 195 0.50 -22.45 -5.06
C TYR A 195 -0.65 -21.79 -5.82
N SER A 196 -1.11 -22.40 -6.93
CA SER A 196 -2.21 -21.88 -7.74
C SER A 196 -3.47 -21.54 -6.92
N PRO A 197 -3.86 -22.30 -5.88
CA PRO A 197 -5.03 -21.97 -5.05
C PRO A 197 -4.87 -20.73 -4.16
N ALA A 198 -3.64 -20.30 -3.87
CA ALA A 198 -3.33 -19.13 -3.04
C ALA A 198 -2.82 -17.93 -3.86
N TYR A 199 -2.74 -18.08 -5.19
CA TYR A 199 -2.21 -17.07 -6.07
C TYR A 199 -3.08 -15.81 -6.04
N GLY A 200 -2.44 -14.65 -5.82
CA GLY A 200 -3.10 -13.36 -5.70
C GLY A 200 -3.81 -13.13 -4.38
N SER A 201 -3.75 -14.07 -3.42
CA SER A 201 -4.39 -13.90 -2.12
C SER A 201 -3.50 -13.22 -1.09
N PHE A 202 -3.94 -12.05 -0.66
CA PHE A 202 -3.28 -11.22 0.33
C PHE A 202 -4.24 -10.31 1.09
N GLY A 203 -3.96 -10.14 2.37
CA GLY A 203 -4.40 -8.99 3.16
C GLY A 203 -3.19 -8.12 3.50
N TYR A 204 -3.42 -6.90 3.94
CA TYR A 204 -2.37 -6.05 4.48
C TYR A 204 -2.92 -5.04 5.48
N VAL A 205 -2.03 -4.59 6.34
CA VAL A 205 -2.22 -3.44 7.23
C VAL A 205 -0.99 -2.56 7.10
N ILE A 206 -1.22 -1.26 6.93
CA ILE A 206 -0.21 -0.22 6.92
C ILE A 206 -0.55 0.80 7.98
N GLN A 207 0.46 1.15 8.75
CA GLN A 207 0.52 2.39 9.50
C GLN A 207 1.74 3.16 9.01
N ALA A 208 1.51 4.34 8.45
CA ALA A 208 2.56 5.18 7.91
C ALA A 208 2.44 6.60 8.46
N THR A 209 3.57 7.26 8.64
CA THR A 209 3.62 8.64 9.10
C THR A 209 4.47 9.48 8.16
N THR A 210 4.15 10.75 8.02
CA THR A 210 5.02 11.69 7.30
C THR A 210 6.33 11.85 8.07
N ILE A 211 7.44 11.91 7.33
CA ILE A 211 8.68 12.41 7.89
C ILE A 211 8.53 13.94 7.91
N PRO A 212 8.59 14.61 9.07
CA PRO A 212 8.62 16.06 9.08
C PRO A 212 9.84 16.51 8.29
N GLU A 213 9.64 17.25 7.20
CA GLU A 213 10.74 17.91 6.52
C GLU A 213 11.53 18.73 7.57
N PRO A 214 12.87 18.72 7.56
CA PRO A 214 13.62 19.63 8.40
C PRO A 214 13.16 21.04 8.05
N GLY A 215 12.41 21.66 8.95
CA GLY A 215 11.68 22.88 8.67
C GLY A 215 12.58 23.91 8.00
N THR A 216 12.07 24.59 6.98
CA THR A 216 12.79 25.63 6.24
C THR A 216 13.36 26.68 7.21
N ASP A 217 12.76 26.85 8.39
CA ASP A 217 13.25 27.67 9.50
C ASP A 217 14.64 27.26 10.01
N LEU A 218 14.94 25.96 10.10
CA LEU A 218 16.28 25.45 10.47
C LEU A 218 17.31 25.72 9.37
N LEU A 219 16.91 25.67 8.10
CA LEU A 219 17.76 26.03 6.96
C LEU A 219 17.99 27.55 6.88
N ILE A 220 16.98 28.36 7.21
CA ILE A 220 17.08 29.83 7.28
C ILE A 220 17.92 30.27 8.49
N LEU A 221 17.72 29.66 9.66
CA LEU A 221 18.54 29.91 10.85
C LEU A 221 20.01 29.47 10.67
N GLY A 222 20.23 28.31 10.04
CA GLY A 222 21.57 27.83 9.70
C GLY A 222 22.30 28.74 8.71
N SER A 223 21.60 29.23 7.69
CA SER A 223 22.18 30.15 6.69
C SER A 223 22.42 31.56 7.25
N LEU A 224 21.56 32.06 8.14
CA LEU A 224 21.80 33.33 8.87
C LEU A 224 23.00 33.23 9.82
N GLY A 225 23.16 32.10 10.52
CA GLY A 225 24.32 31.85 11.39
C GLY A 225 25.66 31.82 10.62
N LEU A 226 25.68 31.23 9.43
CA LEU A 226 26.85 31.19 8.55
C LEU A 226 27.20 32.58 7.96
N CYS A 227 26.20 33.36 7.57
CA CYS A 227 26.41 34.75 7.11
C CYS A 227 26.95 35.68 8.21
N GLY A 228 26.53 35.47 9.47
CA GLY A 228 27.07 36.20 10.62
C GLY A 228 28.55 35.90 10.90
N LEU A 229 29.00 34.66 10.70
CA LEU A 229 30.41 34.28 10.90
C LEU A 229 31.34 34.83 9.79
N LEU A 230 30.86 34.90 8.54
CA LEU A 230 31.62 35.46 7.43
C LEU A 230 31.79 36.99 7.52
N THR A 231 30.79 37.70 8.04
CA THR A 231 30.89 39.15 8.28
C THR A 231 31.81 39.49 9.46
N ARG A 232 31.86 38.65 10.50
CA ARG A 232 32.79 38.83 11.63
C ARG A 232 34.25 38.59 11.25
N ARG A 233 34.54 37.64 10.35
CA ARG A 233 35.91 37.40 9.83
C ARG A 233 36.45 38.55 8.98
N ARG A 234 35.61 39.29 8.24
CA ARG A 234 36.05 40.45 7.45
C ARG A 234 36.40 41.69 8.29
N ARG A 235 35.86 41.83 9.51
CA ARG A 235 36.26 42.92 10.42
C ARG A 235 37.60 42.67 11.12
N ALA A 236 37.99 41.41 11.32
CA ALA A 236 39.25 41.07 11.98
C ALA A 236 40.49 41.31 11.07
N THR A 237 40.34 41.26 9.75
CA THR A 237 41.43 41.50 8.79
C THR A 237 41.59 42.94 8.31
N GLY A 238 40.68 43.85 8.69
CA GLY A 238 40.72 45.27 8.28
C GLY A 238 41.39 46.22 9.28
N LEU A 239 41.87 45.73 10.43
CA LEU A 239 42.34 46.54 11.56
C LEU A 239 43.85 46.43 11.83
N GLN A 240 44.65 46.19 10.78
CA GLN A 240 46.11 46.30 10.83
C GLN A 240 46.65 46.94 9.54
N LYS A 241 46.59 48.27 9.43
CA LYS A 241 47.53 49.08 8.63
C LYS A 241 47.20 50.56 8.79
N THR A 242 47.72 51.18 9.85
CA THR A 242 48.14 52.59 9.88
C THR A 242 48.87 52.87 11.20
N SER A 243 50.13 52.47 11.27
CA SER A 243 51.11 53.11 12.15
C SER A 243 52.52 52.86 11.61
N GLN A 244 52.98 53.81 10.79
CA GLN A 244 54.35 54.30 10.58
C GLN A 244 54.49 54.84 9.15
#